data_AF-A0A8I2BHC8-F1
#
_entry.id   AF-A0A8I2BHC8-F1
#
_cell.length_a   1.000
_cell.length_b   1.000
_cell.length_c   1.000
_cell.angle_alpha   90.00
_cell.angle_beta   90.00
_cell.angle_gamma   90.00
#
_symmetry.space_group_name_H-M   'P 1'
#
loop_
_entity.id
_entity.type
_entity.pdbx_description
1 polymer ?
#
loop_
_entity_poly.entity_id
_entity_poly.type
_entity_poly.pdbx_seq_one_letter_code
_entity_poly.pdbx_strand_id
1 'polypeptide(L)' 'MSPVLAIYGKDHILGYVRGTLEDDEEKQDIESLVESDPRAAKIVRKLSEVDLDDQGTVDDSVRRRLEKLQNIATQADIMV' A
#
# COMPACT_ATOMS: atom_id res chain seq x y z
N MET A 1 -15.20 12.55 -10.61
CA MET A 1 -14.19 12.57 -9.53
C MET A 1 -14.52 11.42 -8.61
N SER A 2 -13.80 10.30 -8.72
CA SER A 2 -14.02 9.15 -7.84
C SER A 2 -13.32 9.40 -6.50
N PRO A 3 -14.01 9.30 -5.35
CA PRO A 3 -13.46 9.60 -4.03
C PRO A 3 -12.70 8.38 -3.48
N VAL A 4 -11.76 7.82 -4.24
CA VAL A 4 -11.10 6.54 -3.89
C VAL A 4 -10.35 6.65 -2.55
N LEU A 5 -9.78 7.83 -2.27
CA LEU A 5 -9.19 8.22 -0.98
C LEU A 5 -10.13 8.19 0.24
N ALA A 6 -11.44 8.30 0.03
CA ALA A 6 -12.43 8.27 1.10
C ALA A 6 -12.87 6.84 1.44
N ILE A 7 -12.59 5.88 0.56
CA ILE A 7 -12.95 4.46 0.72
C ILE A 7 -11.73 3.68 1.20
N TYR A 8 -10.53 3.95 0.66
CA TYR A 8 -9.32 3.22 0.99
C TYR A 8 -8.37 4.01 1.91
N GLY A 9 -8.53 3.82 3.23
CA GLY A 9 -7.63 4.35 4.26
C GLY A 9 -6.35 3.51 4.48
N LYS A 10 -5.56 3.87 5.53
CA LYS A 10 -4.34 3.15 5.96
C LYS A 10 -4.59 1.64 6.11
N ASP A 11 -5.77 1.26 6.61
CA ASP A 11 -6.12 -0.15 6.87
C ASP A 11 -6.19 -1.01 5.61
N HIS A 12 -6.59 -0.44 4.47
CA HIS A 12 -6.64 -1.21 3.22
C HIS A 12 -5.25 -1.39 2.61
N ILE A 13 -4.39 -0.37 2.73
CA ILE A 13 -2.97 -0.49 2.37
C ILE A 13 -2.30 -1.56 3.25
N LEU A 14 -2.61 -1.57 4.55
CA LEU A 14 -2.14 -2.63 5.45
C LEU A 14 -2.69 -4.00 5.06
N GLY A 15 -3.96 -4.08 4.65
CA GLY A 15 -4.58 -5.32 4.17
C GLY A 15 -3.88 -5.87 2.93
N TYR A 16 -3.52 -5.00 1.98
CA TYR A 16 -2.71 -5.38 0.82
C TYR A 16 -1.37 -5.97 1.26
N VAL A 17 -0.65 -5.26 2.13
CA VAL A 17 0.70 -5.64 2.57
C VAL A 17 0.67 -6.94 3.38
N ARG A 18 -0.31 -7.09 4.28
CA ARG A 18 -0.56 -8.32 5.07
C ARG A 18 -1.08 -9.47 4.20
N GLY A 19 -1.58 -9.19 3.00
CA GLY A 19 -2.16 -10.18 2.09
C GLY A 19 -3.52 -10.68 2.54
N THR A 20 -4.27 -9.86 3.26
CA THR A 20 -5.64 -10.16 3.70
C THR A 20 -6.69 -9.76 2.66
N LEU A 21 -6.28 -9.13 1.55
CA LEU A 21 -7.16 -8.85 0.41
C LEU A 21 -7.40 -10.15 -0.37
N GLU A 22 -8.66 -10.54 -0.45
CA GLU A 22 -9.09 -11.77 -1.12
C GLU A 22 -9.23 -11.57 -2.63
N ASP A 23 -9.52 -10.35 -3.08
CA ASP A 23 -9.74 -10.02 -4.49
C ASP A 23 -8.48 -9.41 -5.17
N ASP A 24 -8.28 -9.78 -6.43
CA ASP A 24 -7.26 -9.16 -7.29
C ASP A 24 -7.68 -7.77 -7.77
N GLU A 25 -8.99 -7.48 -7.86
CA GLU A 25 -9.52 -6.14 -8.16
C GLU A 25 -9.17 -5.15 -7.05
N GLU A 26 -9.36 -5.53 -5.78
CA GLU A 26 -8.97 -4.71 -4.62
C GLU A 26 -7.47 -4.43 -4.58
N LYS A 27 -6.64 -5.41 -4.97
CA LYS A 27 -5.19 -5.22 -5.05
C LYS A 27 -4.83 -4.18 -6.10
N GLN A 28 -5.46 -4.25 -7.27
CA GLN A 28 -5.21 -3.32 -8.36
C GLN A 28 -5.69 -1.90 -8.00
N ASP A 29 -6.81 -1.77 -7.31
CA ASP A 29 -7.31 -0.49 -6.79
C ASP A 29 -6.30 0.17 -5.84
N ILE A 30 -5.70 -0.61 -4.93
CA ILE A 30 -4.68 -0.10 -4.00
C ILE A 30 -3.42 0.34 -4.76
N GLU A 31 -2.97 -0.44 -5.74
CA GLU A 31 -1.81 -0.07 -6.57
C GLU A 31 -2.07 1.23 -7.34
N SER A 32 -3.23 1.34 -7.98
CA SER A 32 -3.63 2.55 -8.73
C SER A 32 -3.80 3.77 -7.83
N LEU A 33 -4.32 3.58 -6.61
CA LEU A 33 -4.42 4.63 -5.61
C LEU A 33 -3.03 5.13 -5.18
N VAL A 34 -2.09 4.23 -4.90
CA VAL A 34 -0.73 4.59 -4.51
C VAL A 34 0.00 5.32 -5.64
N GLU A 35 -0.28 4.96 -6.89
CA GLU A 35 0.27 5.64 -8.07
C GLU A 35 -0.35 7.03 -8.29
N SER A 36 -1.67 7.16 -8.15
CA SER A 36 -2.40 8.37 -8.54
C SER A 36 -2.55 9.40 -7.42
N ASP A 37 -2.46 8.99 -6.15
CA ASP A 37 -2.63 9.86 -4.99
C ASP A 37 -1.33 10.03 -4.18
N PRO A 38 -0.75 11.24 -4.15
CA PRO A 38 0.42 11.56 -3.34
C PRO A 38 0.24 11.30 -1.84
N ARG A 39 -0.99 11.35 -1.32
CA ARG A 39 -1.27 11.08 0.11
C ARG A 39 -1.12 9.60 0.41
N ALA A 40 -1.69 8.72 -0.42
CA ALA A 40 -1.49 7.28 -0.35
C ALA A 40 0.00 6.89 -0.51
N ALA A 41 0.69 7.46 -1.50
CA ALA A 41 2.13 7.27 -1.69
C ALA A 41 2.94 7.66 -0.43
N LYS A 42 2.59 8.78 0.21
CA LYS A 42 3.23 9.23 1.45
C LYS A 42 2.96 8.30 2.65
N ILE A 43 1.79 7.67 2.71
CA ILE A 43 1.49 6.66 3.75
C ILE A 43 2.37 5.43 3.53
N VAL A 44 2.42 4.91 2.30
CA VAL A 44 3.25 3.75 1.94
C VAL A 44 4.73 3.98 2.22
N ARG A 45 5.27 5.16 1.88
CA ARG A 45 6.66 5.52 2.19
C ARG A 45 6.95 5.61 3.69
N LYS A 46 5.95 5.91 4.50
CA LYS A 46 6.07 5.99 5.96
C LYS A 46 5.84 4.64 6.64
N LEU A 47 5.23 3.67 5.95
CA LEU A 47 5.08 2.32 6.47
C LEU A 47 6.45 1.67 6.61
N SER A 48 6.75 1.24 7.83
CA SER A 48 7.92 0.46 8.17
C SER A 48 7.51 -0.96 8.55
N GLU A 49 8.46 -1.89 8.57
CA GLU A 49 8.24 -3.25 9.09
C GLU A 49 7.70 -3.23 10.53
N VAL A 50 8.03 -2.19 11.30
CA VAL A 50 7.52 -1.96 12.66
C VAL A 50 6.02 -1.65 12.70
N ASP A 51 5.48 -0.98 11.68
CA ASP A 51 4.02 -0.74 11.56
C ASP A 51 3.24 -2.00 11.17
N LEU A 52 3.95 -3.05 10.72
CA LEU A 52 3.38 -4.31 10.26
C LEU A 52 3.45 -5.41 11.33
N ASP A 53 4.34 -5.25 12.31
CA ASP A 53 4.68 -6.25 13.32
C ASP A 53 3.75 -6.24 14.56
N ASP A 54 2.43 -6.25 14.35
CA ASP A 54 1.48 -6.41 15.46
C ASP A 54 1.57 -7.80 16.11
N GLN A 55 2.21 -8.80 15.48
CA GLN A 55 2.20 -10.20 15.94
C GLN A 55 3.52 -11.00 15.80
N GLY A 56 4.67 -10.37 15.54
CA GLY A 56 5.98 -10.99 15.83
C GLY A 56 6.64 -11.78 14.70
N THR A 57 6.22 -11.61 13.44
CA THR A 57 7.01 -12.04 12.27
C THR A 57 6.47 -11.40 11.00
N VAL A 58 7.17 -10.39 10.47
CA VAL A 58 6.95 -9.92 9.09
C VAL A 58 7.47 -11.01 8.14
N ASP A 59 6.53 -11.80 7.60
CA ASP A 59 6.84 -12.83 6.61
C ASP A 59 7.50 -12.19 5.36
N ASP A 60 8.40 -12.90 4.69
CA ASP A 60 9.05 -12.41 3.46
C ASP A 60 8.03 -12.00 2.39
N SER A 61 6.84 -12.62 2.40
CA SER A 61 5.72 -12.26 1.53
C SER A 61 5.19 -10.85 1.83
N VAL A 62 5.12 -10.46 3.09
CA VAL A 62 4.67 -9.13 3.54
C VAL A 62 5.69 -8.08 3.12
N ARG A 63 6.99 -8.35 3.32
CA ARG A 63 8.07 -7.48 2.87
C ARG A 63 8.01 -7.22 1.36
N ARG A 64 7.88 -8.28 0.54
CA ARG A 64 7.79 -8.16 -0.93
C ARG A 64 6.61 -7.29 -1.38
N ARG A 65 5.46 -7.41 -0.71
CA ARG A 65 4.28 -6.60 -1.04
C ARG A 65 4.46 -5.13 -0.65
N LEU A 66 5.09 -4.87 0.51
CA LEU A 66 5.44 -3.51 0.90
C LEU A 66 6.43 -2.88 -0.09
N GLU A 67 7.50 -3.59 -0.44
CA GLU A 67 8.50 -3.13 -1.42
C GLU A 67 7.85 -2.83 -2.78
N LYS A 68 6.88 -3.64 -3.22
CA LYS A 68 6.12 -3.38 -4.44
C LYS A 68 5.39 -2.04 -4.37
N LEU A 69 4.63 -1.78 -3.30
CA LEU A 69 3.93 -0.51 -3.15
C LEU A 69 4.89 0.68 -3.01
N GLN A 70 6.02 0.51 -2.32
CA GLN A 70 7.04 1.56 -2.18
C GLN A 70 7.71 1.91 -3.51
N ASN A 71 7.91 0.92 -4.38
CA ASN A 71 8.39 1.14 -5.74
C ASN A 71 7.38 1.93 -6.57
N ILE A 72 6.09 1.56 -6.52
CA ILE A 72 5.02 2.31 -7.21
C ILE A 72 4.97 3.75 -6.71
N ALA A 73 4.96 3.96 -5.39
CA ALA A 73 4.97 5.28 -4.76
C ALA A 73 6.19 6.11 -5.19
N THR A 74 7.35 5.48 -5.35
CA THR A 74 8.59 6.15 -5.78
C THR A 74 8.57 6.49 -7.27
N GLN A 75 8.01 5.62 -8.12
CA GLN A 75 7.85 5.91 -9.55
C GLN A 75 6.86 7.04 -9.78
N ALA A 76 5.75 7.06 -9.04
CA ALA A 76 4.78 8.13 -9.08
C ALA A 76 5.40 9.48 -8.69
N ASP A 77 6.23 9.52 -7.64
CA ASP A 77 6.92 10.72 -7.15
C ASP A 77 7.96 11.27 -8.14
N ILE A 78 8.60 10.41 -8.94
CA ILE A 78 9.56 10.81 -10.00
C ILE A 78 8.85 11.45 -11.20
N MET A 79 7.57 11.12 -11.43
CA MET A 79 6.77 11.64 -12.54
C MET A 79 6.10 12.99 -12.27
N VAL A 80 6.26 13.58 -11.07
CA VAL A 80 5.65 14.87 -10.66
C VAL A 80 6.60 16.05 -10.79
#